data_AF-A0A3N5RC41-F1
#
_entry.id   AF-A0A3N5RC41-F1
#
_cell.length_a   1.000
_cell.length_b   1.000
_cell.length_c   1.000
_cell.angle_alpha   90.00
_cell.angle_beta   90.00
_cell.angle_gamma   90.00
#
_symmetry.space_group_name_H-M   'P 1'
#
loop_
_entity.id
_entity.type
_entity.pdbx_description
1 polymer ?
#
loop_
_entity_poly.entity_id
_entity_poly.type
_entity_poly.pdbx_seq_one_letter_code
_entity_poly.pdbx_strand_id
1 'polypeptide(L)'
;IARDHGLDLVQLIAPTTTPERTQRIFETASGFLYCISVAGTTGVRDQLPDELKEQLRWLKSHTQLPLAVGFGISRPEQVNTLRGLADGVIVGSALVKEVAAISDSGVSRSQALHRVGQAAGAMVAAVRQPPQGHSP
;
A
#
# COMPACT_ATOMS: atom_id res chain seq x y z
N ILE A 1 -22.29 -0.32 13.71
CA ILE A 1 -22.80 -0.33 12.31
C ILE A 1 -22.03 -1.33 11.44
N ALA A 2 -20.76 -1.08 11.03
CA ALA A 2 -20.06 -2.02 10.13
C ALA A 2 -19.96 -3.46 10.68
N ARG A 3 -19.53 -3.60 11.95
CA ARG A 3 -19.45 -4.90 12.63
C ARG A 3 -20.80 -5.61 12.75
N ASP A 4 -21.88 -4.86 12.92
CA ASP A 4 -23.24 -5.41 13.04
C ASP A 4 -23.72 -6.06 11.73
N HIS A 5 -23.05 -5.73 10.62
CA HIS A 5 -23.27 -6.33 9.29
C HIS A 5 -22.16 -7.30 8.88
N GLY A 6 -21.26 -7.69 9.79
CA GLY A 6 -20.13 -8.58 9.49
C GLY A 6 -19.08 -7.98 8.54
N LEU A 7 -19.00 -6.64 8.47
CA LEU A 7 -18.04 -5.93 7.64
C LEU A 7 -16.89 -5.37 8.46
N ASP A 8 -15.68 -5.43 7.90
CA ASP A 8 -14.50 -4.80 8.48
C ASP A 8 -14.49 -3.29 8.25
N LEU A 9 -14.15 -2.54 9.31
CA LEU A 9 -13.93 -1.11 9.22
C LEU A 9 -12.44 -0.81 9.02
N VAL A 10 -12.02 -0.74 7.76
CA VAL A 10 -10.66 -0.33 7.40
C VAL A 10 -10.51 1.18 7.59
N GLN A 11 -9.62 1.57 8.49
CA GLN A 11 -9.37 2.98 8.81
C GLN A 11 -8.01 3.44 8.31
N LEU A 12 -7.92 4.74 8.01
CA LEU A 12 -6.74 5.37 7.44
C LEU A 12 -5.90 6.03 8.53
N ILE A 13 -4.58 5.83 8.47
CA ILE A 13 -3.59 6.56 9.26
C ILE A 13 -2.67 7.31 8.30
N ALA A 14 -2.65 8.63 8.44
CA ALA A 14 -1.76 9.53 7.72
C ALA A 14 -0.58 9.97 8.60
N PRO A 15 0.52 10.49 8.03
CA PRO A 15 1.64 11.05 8.80
C PRO A 15 1.22 12.18 9.76
N THR A 16 0.13 12.88 9.44
CA THR A 16 -0.44 13.97 10.25
C THR A 16 -1.45 13.49 11.30
N THR A 17 -1.69 12.18 11.40
CA THR A 17 -2.65 11.63 12.39
C THR A 17 -2.01 11.68 13.77
N THR A 18 -2.66 12.38 14.70
CA THR A 18 -2.12 12.51 16.06
C THR A 18 -2.16 11.19 16.81
N PRO A 19 -1.33 11.01 17.86
CA PRO A 19 -1.38 9.82 18.71
C PRO A 19 -2.77 9.55 19.30
N GLU A 20 -3.46 10.58 19.78
CA GLU A 20 -4.81 10.46 20.38
C GLU A 20 -5.83 9.96 19.36
N ARG A 21 -5.74 10.47 18.12
CA ARG A 21 -6.61 10.00 17.03
C ARG A 21 -6.27 8.58 16.63
N THR A 22 -5.00 8.21 16.65
CA THR A 22 -4.57 6.85 16.35
C THR A 22 -5.11 5.84 17.35
N GLN A 23 -5.13 6.18 18.65
CA GLN A 23 -5.75 5.32 19.68
C GLN A 23 -7.24 5.08 19.40
N ARG A 24 -8.00 6.13 19.07
CA ARG A 24 -9.43 6.00 18.69
C ARG A 24 -9.64 5.15 17.43
N ILE A 25 -8.70 5.21 16.49
CA ILE A 25 -8.72 4.36 15.30
C ILE A 25 -8.53 2.90 15.70
N PHE A 26 -7.60 2.57 16.60
CA PHE A 26 -7.37 1.20 17.05
C PHE A 26 -8.59 0.56 17.71
N GLU A 27 -9.39 1.33 18.45
CA GLU A 27 -10.61 0.82 19.11
C GLU A 27 -11.68 0.35 18.12
N THR A 28 -11.73 0.97 16.94
CA THR A 28 -12.83 0.83 15.99
C THR A 28 -12.43 0.11 14.70
N ALA A 29 -11.16 0.16 14.32
CA ALA A 29 -10.65 -0.48 13.11
C ALA A 29 -10.75 -2.01 13.19
N SER A 30 -10.90 -2.64 12.02
CA SER A 30 -10.78 -4.10 11.85
C SER A 30 -10.35 -4.44 10.42
N GLY A 31 -10.02 -5.71 10.17
CA GLY A 31 -9.42 -6.15 8.92
C GLY A 31 -7.94 -5.77 8.83
N PHE A 32 -7.65 -4.50 8.51
CA PHE A 32 -6.30 -3.95 8.44
C PHE A 32 -6.31 -2.42 8.59
N LEU A 33 -5.15 -1.84 8.86
CA LEU A 33 -4.94 -0.39 8.86
C LEU A 33 -4.37 0.07 7.52
N TYR A 34 -5.01 1.06 6.91
CA TYR A 34 -4.53 1.69 5.69
C TYR A 34 -3.55 2.81 6.06
N CYS A 35 -2.25 2.59 5.87
CA CYS A 35 -1.21 3.58 6.12
C CYS A 35 -0.92 4.41 4.85
N ILE A 36 -1.04 5.73 4.94
CA ILE A 36 -0.83 6.64 3.80
C ILE A 36 0.65 7.03 3.73
N SER A 37 1.29 6.79 2.58
CA SER A 37 2.74 6.97 2.41
C SER A 37 3.21 8.42 2.20
N VAL A 38 2.32 9.41 2.05
CA VAL A 38 2.70 10.82 1.84
C VAL A 38 1.62 11.81 2.29
N ALA A 39 2.07 12.89 2.93
CA ALA A 39 1.35 14.15 3.01
C ALA A 39 1.77 15.04 1.81
N GLY A 40 1.27 14.75 0.60
CA GLY A 40 1.53 15.62 -0.56
C GLY A 40 1.25 14.97 -1.92
N THR A 41 0.50 15.69 -2.77
CA THR A 41 0.09 15.31 -4.14
C THR A 41 1.19 15.50 -5.19
N THR A 42 2.45 15.69 -4.79
CA THR A 42 3.52 16.13 -5.70
C THR A 42 4.68 15.14 -5.77
N GLY A 43 4.77 14.47 -6.92
CA GLY A 43 6.00 13.82 -7.39
C GLY A 43 6.09 12.33 -7.07
N VAL A 44 6.38 11.56 -8.12
CA VAL A 44 6.87 10.19 -8.02
C VAL A 44 8.23 10.26 -7.31
N ARG A 45 8.25 10.13 -5.98
CA ARG A 45 9.51 9.95 -5.25
C ARG A 45 9.92 8.49 -5.42
N ASP A 46 11.15 8.29 -5.88
CA ASP A 46 11.72 6.95 -6.06
C ASP A 46 11.91 6.21 -4.71
N GLN A 47 11.97 6.96 -3.60
CA GLN A 47 12.12 6.42 -2.24
C GLN A 47 10.99 6.88 -1.31
N LEU A 48 10.59 5.98 -0.40
CA LEU A 48 9.61 6.27 0.64
C LEU A 48 10.23 7.12 1.76
N PRO A 49 9.47 8.06 2.36
CA PRO A 49 9.98 8.91 3.43
C PRO A 49 10.41 8.09 4.65
N ASP A 50 11.46 8.51 5.36
CA ASP A 50 11.91 7.82 6.58
C ASP A 50 10.88 7.96 7.72
N GLU A 51 10.14 9.06 7.74
CA GLU A 51 9.04 9.30 8.69
C GLU A 51 7.95 8.24 8.57
N LEU A 52 7.71 7.74 7.35
CA LEU A 52 6.77 6.62 7.14
C LEU A 52 7.29 5.34 7.81
N LYS A 53 8.59 5.05 7.70
CA LYS A 53 9.18 3.85 8.32
C LYS A 53 9.08 3.92 9.84
N GLU A 54 9.33 5.09 10.42
CA GLU A 54 9.18 5.32 11.86
C GLU A 54 7.73 5.17 12.30
N GLN A 55 6.79 5.76 11.57
CA GLN A 55 5.36 5.62 11.83
C GLN A 55 4.93 4.15 11.78
N LEU A 56 5.36 3.38 10.76
CA LEU A 56 5.02 1.96 10.64
C LEU A 56 5.57 1.12 11.81
N ARG A 57 6.80 1.39 12.26
CA ARG A 57 7.36 0.71 13.45
C ARG A 57 6.55 1.03 14.70
N TRP A 58 6.20 2.30 14.89
CA TRP A 58 5.38 2.72 16.02
C TRP A 58 3.98 2.10 15.97
N LEU A 59 3.33 2.06 14.81
CA LEU A 59 2.02 1.41 14.65
C LEU A 59 2.11 -0.08 14.99
N LYS A 60 3.11 -0.79 14.46
CA LYS A 60 3.32 -2.22 14.75
C LYS A 60 3.51 -2.53 16.23
N SER A 61 4.06 -1.60 17.02
CA SER A 61 4.21 -1.82 18.46
C SER A 61 2.93 -1.55 19.27
N HIS A 62 1.89 -0.97 18.65
CA HIS A 62 0.64 -0.59 19.34
C HIS A 62 -0.60 -1.34 18.85
N THR A 63 -0.50 -2.14 17.78
CA THR A 63 -1.64 -2.90 17.25
C THR A 63 -1.21 -4.25 16.68
N GLN A 64 -2.14 -5.20 16.68
CA GLN A 64 -2.01 -6.49 15.99
C GLN A 64 -2.68 -6.49 14.61
N LEU A 65 -3.37 -5.41 14.24
CA LEU A 65 -3.96 -5.29 12.90
C LEU A 65 -2.86 -5.24 11.84
N PRO A 66 -3.00 -5.98 10.72
CA PRO A 66 -2.09 -5.88 9.59
C PRO A 66 -1.99 -4.44 9.08
N LEU A 67 -0.79 -4.02 8.69
CA LEU A 67 -0.54 -2.70 8.11
C LEU A 67 -0.42 -2.80 6.59
N ALA A 68 -1.30 -2.12 5.86
CA ALA A 68 -1.22 -2.03 4.41
C ALA A 68 -0.87 -0.59 3.98
N VAL A 69 0.25 -0.43 3.28
CA VAL A 69 0.73 0.88 2.85
C VAL A 69 0.19 1.22 1.46
N GLY A 70 -0.45 2.37 1.33
CA GLY A 70 -0.94 2.89 0.05
C GLY A 70 -0.56 4.35 -0.17
N PHE A 71 -0.97 4.88 -1.33
CA PHE A 71 -0.58 6.19 -1.89
C PHE A 71 0.88 6.25 -2.35
N GLY A 72 1.12 6.39 -3.65
CA GLY A 72 2.47 6.58 -4.21
C GLY A 72 3.25 5.31 -4.56
N ILE A 73 2.72 4.12 -4.23
CA ILE A 73 3.29 2.84 -4.66
C ILE A 73 2.96 2.60 -6.13
N SER A 74 3.99 2.53 -6.96
CA SER A 74 3.89 2.37 -8.41
C SER A 74 4.92 1.42 -9.01
N ARG A 75 5.95 1.05 -8.23
CA ARG A 75 7.02 0.16 -8.69
C ARG A 75 7.34 -0.94 -7.68
N PRO A 76 7.75 -2.13 -8.16
CA PRO A 76 8.22 -3.24 -7.31
C PRO A 76 9.29 -2.86 -6.28
N GLU A 77 10.21 -1.96 -6.63
CA GLU A 77 11.33 -1.57 -5.79
C GLU A 77 10.87 -0.85 -4.52
N GLN A 78 9.79 -0.07 -4.60
CA GLN A 78 9.19 0.59 -3.43
C GLN A 78 8.62 -0.46 -2.44
N VAL A 79 8.11 -1.58 -2.94
CA VAL A 79 7.62 -2.69 -2.11
C VAL A 79 8.75 -3.30 -1.30
N ASN A 80 9.95 -3.43 -1.88
CA ASN A 80 11.12 -3.96 -1.17
C ASN A 80 11.50 -3.09 0.03
N THR A 81 11.35 -1.77 -0.06
CA THR A 81 11.67 -0.84 1.06
C THR A 81 10.69 -0.94 2.24
N LEU A 82 9.53 -1.57 2.05
CA LEU A 82 8.50 -1.76 3.08
C LEU A 82 8.58 -3.12 3.79
N ARG A 83 9.51 -4.00 3.39
CA ARG A 83 9.65 -5.33 3.98
C ARG A 83 9.90 -5.26 5.48
N GLY A 84 9.18 -6.09 6.23
CA GLY A 84 9.22 -6.12 7.69
C GLY A 84 8.47 -4.96 8.38
N LEU A 85 8.24 -3.85 7.68
CA LEU A 85 7.54 -2.68 8.20
C LEU A 85 6.03 -2.72 7.92
N ALA A 86 5.63 -3.23 6.77
CA ALA A 86 4.24 -3.40 6.38
C ALA A 86 3.93 -4.86 6.02
N ASP A 87 2.67 -5.24 6.14
CA ASP A 87 2.15 -6.57 5.86
C ASP A 87 1.48 -6.64 4.46
N GLY A 88 1.22 -5.48 3.85
CA GLY A 88 0.73 -5.37 2.48
C GLY A 88 0.99 -4.01 1.83
N VAL A 89 0.75 -3.94 0.52
CA VAL A 89 0.80 -2.69 -0.27
C VAL A 89 -0.47 -2.52 -1.07
N ILE A 90 -0.86 -1.26 -1.29
CA ILE A 90 -2.07 -0.89 -2.02
C ILE A 90 -1.67 -0.05 -3.24
N VAL A 91 -2.01 -0.56 -4.43
CA VAL A 91 -1.62 0.00 -5.72
C VAL A 91 -2.87 0.38 -6.50
N GLY A 92 -3.21 1.66 -6.52
CA GLY A 92 -4.36 2.18 -7.28
C GLY A 92 -3.93 2.86 -8.58
N SER A 93 -3.40 4.07 -8.46
CA SER A 93 -3.14 4.96 -9.61
C SER A 93 -2.21 4.36 -10.68
N ALA A 94 -1.26 3.51 -10.32
CA ALA A 94 -0.39 2.85 -11.30
C ALA A 94 -1.16 1.86 -12.19
N LEU A 95 -2.06 1.07 -11.60
CA LEU A 95 -2.92 0.15 -12.36
C LEU A 95 -3.93 0.91 -13.22
N VAL A 96 -4.52 1.99 -12.70
CA VAL A 96 -5.45 2.83 -13.48
C VAL A 96 -4.74 3.47 -14.68
N LYS A 97 -3.50 3.98 -14.50
CA LYS A 97 -2.69 4.51 -15.60
C LYS A 97 -2.37 3.46 -16.65
N GLU A 98 -2.04 2.24 -16.24
CA GLU A 98 -1.79 1.13 -17.19
C GLU A 98 -3.06 0.78 -17.97
N VAL A 99 -4.22 0.69 -17.29
CA VAL A 99 -5.52 0.45 -17.95
C VAL A 99 -5.86 1.55 -18.96
N ALA A 100 -5.63 2.82 -18.61
CA ALA A 100 -5.84 3.93 -19.52
C ALA A 100 -4.93 3.83 -20.76
N ALA A 101 -3.62 3.60 -20.57
CA ALA A 101 -2.66 3.45 -21.66
C ALA A 101 -2.99 2.25 -22.58
N ILE A 102 -3.46 1.13 -22.01
CA ILE A 102 -3.95 -0.03 -22.76
C ILE A 102 -5.17 0.34 -23.61
N SER A 103 -6.11 1.08 -23.03
CA SER A 103 -7.35 1.48 -23.72
C SER A 103 -7.05 2.36 -24.93
N ASP A 104 -6.09 3.29 -24.79
CA ASP A 104 -5.64 4.16 -25.88
C ASP A 104 -4.88 3.40 -26.98
N SER A 105 -4.37 2.20 -26.69
CA SER A 105 -3.58 1.39 -27.64
C SER A 105 -4.44 0.58 -28.62
N GLY A 106 -5.77 0.55 -28.47
CA GLY A 106 -6.68 -0.18 -29.36
C GLY A 106 -6.50 -1.70 -29.37
N VAL A 107 -5.87 -2.26 -28.33
CA VAL A 107 -5.60 -3.71 -28.25
C VAL A 107 -6.87 -4.51 -27.96
N SER A 108 -6.86 -5.80 -28.30
CA SER A 108 -7.96 -6.69 -27.98
C SER A 108 -8.17 -6.85 -26.47
N ARG A 109 -9.39 -7.21 -26.05
CA ARG A 109 -9.71 -7.45 -24.63
C ARG A 109 -8.79 -8.48 -23.97
N SER A 110 -8.40 -9.54 -24.69
CA SER A 110 -7.49 -10.57 -24.17
C SER A 110 -6.09 -10.01 -23.92
N GLN A 111 -5.57 -9.20 -24.83
CA GLN A 111 -4.28 -8.51 -24.67
C GLN A 111 -4.33 -7.50 -23.52
N ALA A 112 -5.44 -6.75 -23.39
CA ALA A 112 -5.64 -5.83 -22.28
C ALA A 112 -5.60 -6.55 -20.92
N LEU A 113 -6.36 -7.65 -20.77
CA LEU A 113 -6.36 -8.46 -19.56
C LEU A 113 -4.98 -9.04 -19.24
N HIS A 114 -4.24 -9.51 -20.26
CA HIS A 114 -2.89 -10.02 -20.09
C HIS A 114 -1.94 -8.94 -19.56
N ARG A 115 -1.97 -7.72 -20.13
CA ARG A 115 -1.12 -6.61 -19.68
C ARG A 115 -1.45 -6.14 -18.27
N VAL A 116 -2.74 -6.01 -17.93
CA VAL A 116 -3.16 -5.71 -16.54
C VAL A 116 -2.70 -6.80 -15.59
N GLY A 117 -2.85 -8.06 -15.98
CA GLY A 117 -2.38 -9.22 -15.22
C GLY A 117 -0.86 -9.21 -14.99
N GLN A 118 -0.07 -8.83 -16.01
CA GLN A 118 1.38 -8.67 -15.88
C GLN A 118 1.75 -7.54 -14.91
N ALA A 119 1.10 -6.37 -15.03
CA ALA A 119 1.36 -5.23 -14.15
C ALA A 119 1.02 -5.55 -12.67
N ALA A 120 -0.14 -6.16 -12.41
CA ALA A 120 -0.51 -6.61 -11.07
C ALA A 120 0.41 -7.74 -10.58
N GLY A 121 0.74 -8.69 -11.45
CA GLY A 121 1.61 -9.83 -11.16
C GLY A 121 3.02 -9.40 -10.74
N ALA A 122 3.58 -8.36 -11.37
CA ALA A 122 4.88 -7.81 -10.97
C ALA A 122 4.87 -7.27 -9.53
N MET A 123 3.80 -6.56 -9.14
CA MET A 123 3.63 -6.07 -7.77
C MET A 123 3.44 -7.21 -6.77
N VAL A 124 2.64 -8.23 -7.11
CA VAL A 124 2.44 -9.41 -6.27
C VAL A 124 3.75 -10.19 -6.08
N ALA A 125 4.53 -10.37 -7.16
CA ALA A 125 5.84 -11.01 -7.08
C ALA A 125 6.78 -10.22 -6.17
N ALA A 126 6.76 -8.88 -6.24
CA ALA A 126 7.52 -8.02 -5.35
C ALA A 126 7.12 -8.21 -3.89
N VAL A 127 5.84 -8.40 -3.56
CA VAL A 127 5.44 -8.70 -2.17
C VAL A 127 5.96 -10.08 -1.72
N ARG A 128 5.88 -11.09 -2.59
CA ARG A 128 6.18 -12.50 -2.27
C ARG A 128 7.67 -12.84 -2.23
N GLN A 129 8.54 -12.10 -2.91
CA GLN A 129 9.97 -12.38 -2.91
C GLN A 129 10.55 -12.29 -1.48
N PRO A 130 11.48 -13.18 -1.07
CA PRO A 130 12.23 -13.00 0.17
C PRO A 130 13.11 -11.73 0.08
N PRO A 131 13.50 -11.13 1.22
CA PRO A 131 14.40 -9.97 1.20
C PRO A 131 15.69 -10.36 0.46
N GLN A 132 15.99 -9.66 -0.64
CA GLN A 132 17.27 -9.81 -1.30
C GLN A 132 18.32 -9.21 -0.37
N GLY A 133 19.17 -10.06 0.20
CA GLY A 133 20.36 -9.62 0.92
C GLY A 133 21.20 -8.78 -0.04
N HIS A 134 21.32 -7.48 0.25
CA HIS A 134 22.47 -6.74 -0.24
C HIS A 134 23.68 -7.33 0.47
N SER A 135 24.47 -8.14 -0.25
CA SER A 135 25.86 -8.36 0.15
C SER A 135 26.58 -7.00 0.11
N PRO A 136 27.43 -6.71 1.12
CA PRO A 136 28.20 -5.47 1.19
C PRO A 136 29.21 -5.33 0.06
#